data_AF-A0A520JIB5-F1
#
_entry.id   AF-A0A520JIB5-F1
#
_cell.length_a   1.000
_cell.length_b   1.000
_cell.length_c   1.000
_cell.angle_alpha   90.00
_cell.angle_beta   90.00
_cell.angle_gamma   90.00
#
_symmetry.space_group_name_H-M   'P 1'
#
loop_
_entity.id
_entity.type
_entity.pdbx_description
1 polymer ?
#
loop_
_entity_poly.entity_id
_entity_poly.type
_entity_poly.pdbx_seq_one_letter_code
_entity_poly.pdbx_strand_id
1 'polypeptide(L)'
;MPAKVTLAQDRSSLATIAIVASDERSWASVTFAGIRHRIDLDVEPDAATAEWLASLAEADLHLRGHLVADLVVVRDADRIRLEVLTIENDDM
;
A
#
# COMPACT_ATOMS: atom_id res chain seq x y z
N MET A 1 10.52 13.75 8.00
CA MET A 1 10.84 12.59 8.85
C MET A 1 10.05 11.41 8.30
N PRO A 2 10.67 10.32 7.85
CA PRO A 2 9.94 9.15 7.37
C PRO A 2 9.25 8.44 8.54
N ALA A 3 8.00 8.01 8.34
CA ALA A 3 7.26 7.23 9.33
C ALA A 3 7.63 5.75 9.17
N LYS A 4 8.14 5.13 10.24
CA LYS A 4 8.41 3.69 10.29
C LYS A 4 7.17 2.97 10.82
N VAL A 5 6.65 2.03 10.06
CA VAL A 5 5.48 1.21 10.46
C VAL A 5 5.93 -0.24 10.51
N THR A 6 5.72 -0.89 11.65
CA THR A 6 5.93 -2.35 11.79
C THR A 6 4.59 -3.03 11.64
N LEU A 7 4.40 -3.78 10.55
CA LEU A 7 3.22 -4.61 10.35
C LEU A 7 3.57 -6.05 10.73
N ALA A 8 2.80 -6.64 11.66
CA ALA A 8 2.92 -8.04 12.02
C ALA A 8 1.74 -8.80 11.42
N GLN A 9 1.99 -9.62 10.40
CA GLN A 9 1.07 -10.68 10.00
C GLN A 9 1.83 -12.00 10.14
N ASP A 10 1.36 -12.80 11.10
CA ASP A 10 1.90 -14.08 11.56
C ASP A 10 3.29 -14.07 12.25
N ARG A 11 3.40 -14.81 13.35
CA ARG A 11 4.45 -14.70 14.40
C ARG A 11 5.77 -15.38 14.04
N SER A 12 6.15 -15.45 12.76
CA SER A 12 7.36 -16.18 12.35
C SER A 12 8.49 -15.29 11.81
N SER A 13 8.21 -14.06 11.37
CA SER A 13 9.25 -13.03 11.12
C SER A 13 8.62 -11.64 10.92
N LEU A 14 9.28 -10.58 11.38
CA LEU A 14 8.80 -9.20 11.20
C LEU A 14 9.54 -8.56 10.03
N ALA A 15 8.82 -8.20 8.97
CA ALA A 15 9.35 -7.35 7.91
C ALA A 15 9.61 -5.94 8.44
N THR A 16 10.80 -5.38 8.16
CA THR A 16 11.09 -3.98 8.48
C THR A 16 10.86 -3.12 7.26
N ILE A 17 9.82 -2.29 7.32
CA ILE A 17 9.43 -1.39 6.23
C ILE A 17 9.39 0.06 6.75
N ALA A 18 9.85 1.00 5.95
CA ALA A 18 9.71 2.43 6.20
C ALA A 18 9.04 3.12 5.01
N ILE A 19 8.07 4.00 5.29
CA ILE A 19 7.51 4.87 4.25
C ILE A 19 8.46 6.06 4.09
N VAL A 20 9.05 6.19 2.91
CA VAL A 20 10.02 7.27 2.62
C VAL A 20 9.40 8.44 1.88
N ALA A 21 8.34 8.20 1.10
CA ALA A 21 7.53 9.25 0.50
C ALA A 21 6.10 8.77 0.29
N SER A 22 5.16 9.70 0.32
CA SER A 22 3.77 9.46 -0.04
C SER A 22 3.21 10.68 -0.75
N ASP A 23 2.51 10.46 -1.86
CA ASP A 23 1.72 11.47 -2.54
C ASP A 23 0.37 10.89 -2.98
N GLU A 24 -0.59 11.77 -3.21
CA GLU A 24 -1.92 11.39 -3.64
C GLU A 24 -2.39 12.31 -4.76
N ARG A 25 -3.24 11.79 -5.63
CA ARG A 25 -3.87 12.55 -6.70
C ARG A 25 -5.32 12.12 -6.88
N SER A 26 -6.18 13.09 -7.18
CA SER A 26 -7.54 12.81 -7.62
C SER A 26 -7.53 11.88 -8.82
N TRP A 27 -8.39 10.87 -8.79
CA TRP A 27 -8.61 9.93 -9.88
C TRP A 27 -10.11 9.77 -10.10
N ALA A 28 -10.50 9.57 -11.36
CA ALA A 28 -11.86 9.22 -11.70
C ALA A 28 -11.87 8.30 -12.93
N SER A 29 -12.87 7.43 -12.98
CA SER A 29 -13.31 6.66 -14.14
C SER A 29 -14.71 7.13 -14.57
N VAL A 30 -15.34 6.39 -15.49
CA VAL A 30 -16.73 6.67 -15.90
C VAL A 30 -17.72 6.44 -14.76
N THR A 31 -17.44 5.50 -13.86
CA THR A 31 -18.40 5.04 -12.83
C THR A 31 -18.00 5.40 -11.41
N PHE A 32 -16.74 5.78 -11.17
CA PHE A 32 -16.21 6.01 -9.83
C PHE A 32 -15.29 7.22 -9.80
N ALA A 33 -15.31 7.96 -8.69
CA ALA A 33 -14.32 8.96 -8.33
C ALA A 33 -13.59 8.52 -7.07
N GLY A 34 -12.37 9.01 -6.89
CA GLY A 34 -11.56 8.68 -5.72
C GLY A 34 -10.15 9.23 -5.79
N ILE A 35 -9.23 8.55 -5.09
CA ILE A 35 -7.84 8.97 -4.94
C ILE A 35 -6.92 7.83 -5.33
N ARG A 36 -5.90 8.14 -6.15
CA ARG A 36 -4.74 7.29 -6.37
C ARG A 36 -3.63 7.72 -5.45
N HIS A 37 -3.26 6.84 -4.52
CA HIS A 37 -2.14 6.99 -3.60
C HIS A 37 -0.89 6.37 -4.20
N ARG A 38 0.24 7.01 -3.97
CA ARG A 38 1.56 6.52 -4.30
C ARG A 38 2.41 6.57 -3.05
N ILE A 39 2.91 5.41 -2.63
CA ILE A 39 3.67 5.25 -1.40
C ILE A 39 5.00 4.58 -1.74
N ASP A 40 6.10 5.30 -1.58
CA ASP A 40 7.44 4.75 -1.73
C ASP A 40 7.89 4.14 -0.41
N LEU A 41 8.33 2.89 -0.47
CA LEU A 41 8.81 2.12 0.66
C LEU A 41 10.33 1.92 0.56
N ASP A 42 10.98 2.02 1.70
CA ASP A 42 12.30 1.46 1.96
C ASP A 42 12.13 0.16 2.73
N VAL A 43 12.73 -0.91 2.23
CA VAL A 43 12.52 -2.27 2.70
C VAL A 43 13.82 -3.04 2.76
N GLU A 44 13.97 -3.86 3.79
CA GLU A 44 15.07 -4.83 3.83
C GLU A 44 14.80 -5.96 2.82
N PRO A 45 15.77 -6.39 2.00
CA PRO A 45 15.60 -7.48 1.05
C PRO A 45 15.68 -8.85 1.74
N ASP A 46 14.75 -9.11 2.67
CA ASP A 46 14.61 -10.38 3.38
C ASP A 46 13.38 -11.19 2.93
N ALA A 47 13.35 -12.47 3.31
CA ALA A 47 12.27 -13.38 2.94
C ALA A 47 10.91 -12.94 3.49
N ALA A 48 10.89 -12.41 4.72
CA ALA A 48 9.68 -11.93 5.39
C ALA A 48 9.04 -10.77 4.62
N THR A 49 9.87 -9.83 4.17
CA THR A 49 9.45 -8.67 3.40
C THR A 49 8.98 -9.08 2.01
N ALA A 50 9.67 -10.02 1.37
CA ALA A 50 9.23 -10.56 0.08
C ALA A 50 7.86 -11.26 0.18
N GLU A 51 7.63 -12.04 1.23
CA GLU A 51 6.36 -12.72 1.51
C GLU A 51 5.24 -11.71 1.80
N TRP A 52 5.51 -10.71 2.64
CA TRP A 52 4.57 -9.64 2.93
C TRP A 52 4.19 -8.83 1.69
N LEU A 53 5.16 -8.45 0.85
CA LEU A 53 4.89 -7.74 -0.41
C LEU A 53 4.05 -8.59 -1.37
N ALA A 54 4.22 -9.90 -1.38
CA ALA A 54 3.42 -10.81 -2.19
C ALA A 54 1.97 -10.91 -1.69
N SER A 55 1.75 -10.90 -0.37
CA SER A 55 0.40 -11.00 0.20
C SER A 55 -0.42 -9.72 0.06
N LEU A 56 0.22 -8.55 -0.06
CA LEU A 56 -0.48 -7.26 -0.18
C LEU A 56 -1.41 -7.16 -1.39
N ALA A 57 -1.05 -7.78 -2.52
CA ALA A 57 -1.86 -7.70 -3.74
C ALA A 57 -3.22 -8.40 -3.59
N GLU A 58 -3.34 -9.33 -2.64
CA GLU A 58 -4.55 -10.09 -2.36
C GLU A 58 -5.19 -9.69 -1.01
N ALA A 59 -4.59 -8.75 -0.29
CA ALA A 59 -5.03 -8.36 1.04
C ALA A 59 -6.32 -7.53 0.97
N ASP A 60 -7.29 -7.90 1.80
CA ASP A 60 -8.50 -7.10 2.00
C ASP A 60 -8.20 -5.92 2.95
N LEU A 61 -7.90 -4.77 2.36
CA LEU A 61 -7.47 -3.57 3.07
C LEU A 61 -8.64 -2.64 3.37
N HIS A 62 -8.89 -2.43 4.66
CA HIS A 62 -9.93 -1.54 5.14
C HIS A 62 -9.38 -0.12 5.35
N LEU A 63 -9.98 0.86 4.67
CA LEU A 63 -9.69 2.29 4.88
C LEU A 63 -10.97 3.01 5.29
N ARG A 64 -10.95 3.76 6.39
CA ARG A 64 -12.17 4.42 6.87
C ARG A 64 -12.73 5.38 5.80
N GLY A 65 -14.02 5.23 5.49
CA GLY A 65 -14.75 6.08 4.54
C GLY A 65 -14.41 5.81 3.06
N HIS A 66 -13.57 4.80 2.78
CA HIS A 66 -13.11 4.52 1.43
C HIS A 66 -13.01 3.01 1.19
N LEU A 67 -13.27 2.59 -0.03
CA LEU A 67 -12.96 1.23 -0.47
C LEU A 67 -11.61 1.24 -1.20
N VAL A 68 -10.71 0.32 -0.83
CA VAL A 68 -9.52 0.03 -1.65
C VAL A 68 -9.96 -0.79 -2.85
N ALA A 69 -10.05 -0.15 -4.01
CA ALA A 69 -10.52 -0.78 -5.24
C ALA A 69 -9.41 -1.56 -5.95
N ASP A 70 -8.15 -1.12 -5.81
CA ASP A 70 -7.00 -1.77 -6.42
C ASP A 70 -5.73 -1.45 -5.61
N LEU A 71 -4.76 -2.37 -5.60
CA LEU A 71 -3.43 -2.17 -5.04
C LEU A 71 -2.40 -2.87 -5.90
N VAL A 72 -1.41 -2.12 -6.38
CA VAL A 72 -0.31 -2.65 -7.17
C VAL A 72 1.02 -2.40 -6.47
N VAL A 73 1.82 -3.46 -6.37
CA VAL A 73 3.23 -3.37 -5.93
C VAL A 73 4.11 -3.20 -7.16
N VAL A 74 4.68 -2.01 -7.34
CA VAL A 74 5.63 -1.69 -8.40
C VAL A 74 7.04 -1.82 -7.85
N ARG A 75 7.88 -2.62 -8.52
CA ARG A 75 9.30 -2.78 -8.19
C ARG A 75 10.13 -2.01 -9.22
N ASP A 76 10.85 -1.00 -8.74
CA ASP A 76 11.89 -0.29 -9.50
C ASP A 76 13.27 -0.75 -8.98
N ALA A 77 14.35 -0.47 -9.71
CA ALA A 77 15.68 -1.03 -9.45
C ALA A 77 16.12 -0.95 -7.98
N ASP A 78 15.83 0.17 -7.31
CA ASP A 78 16.23 0.43 -5.93
C ASP A 78 15.06 0.73 -4.97
N ARG A 79 13.80 0.63 -5.42
CA ARG A 79 12.64 1.06 -4.63
C ARG A 79 11.40 0.21 -4.86
N ILE A 80 10.65 0.02 -3.80
CA ILE A 80 9.30 -0.53 -3.85
C ILE A 80 8.30 0.62 -3.76
N ARG A 81 7.30 0.60 -4.64
CA ARG A 81 6.19 1.56 -4.62
C ARG A 81 4.88 0.81 -4.54
N LEU A 82 4.01 1.26 -3.65
CA LEU A 82 2.61 0.89 -3.66
C LEU A 82 1.83 1.95 -4.44
N GLU A 83 0.99 1.50 -5.36
CA GLU A 83 -0.03 2.34 -5.96
C GLU A 83 -1.39 1.81 -5.52
N VAL A 84 -2.10 2.60 -4.72
CA VAL A 84 -3.37 2.19 -4.11
C VAL A 84 -4.47 3.06 -4.68
N LEU A 85 -5.50 2.44 -5.24
CA LEU A 85 -6.68 3.14 -5.68
C LEU A 85 -7.77 3.03 -4.62
N THR A 86 -8.27 4.17 -4.21
CA THR A 86 -9.38 4.27 -3.27
C THR A 86 -10.55 4.97 -3.91
N ILE A 87 -11.77 4.51 -3.64
CA ILE A 87 -13.01 5.19 -4.03
C ILE A 87 -13.76 5.61 -2.78
N GLU A 88 -14.44 6.76 -2.85
CA GLU A 88 -15.27 7.25 -1.75
C GLU A 88 -16.42 6.28 -1.51
N ASN A 89 -16.64 5.93 -0.25
CA ASN A 89 -17.75 5.07 0.13
C ASN A 89 -18.91 5.96 0.58
N ASP A 90 -19.95 6.08 -0.25
CA ASP A 90 -21.11 6.95 0.00
C ASP A 90 -22.09 6.36 1.05
N ASP A 91 -21.80 5.15 1.53
CA ASP A 91 -22.50 4.52 2.65
C ASP A 91 -21.82 4.88 3.99
N MET A 92 -22.16 6.04 4.55
CA MET A 92 -22.06 6.35 6.00
C MET A 92 -23.12 7.37 6.44
#